data_AF-A0A7X0AZJ1-F1
#
_entry.id   AF-A0A7X0AZJ1-F1
#
_cell.length_a   1.000
_cell.length_b   1.000
_cell.length_c   1.000
_cell.angle_alpha   90.00
_cell.angle_beta   90.00
_cell.angle_gamma   90.00
#
_symmetry.space_group_name_H-M   'P 1'
#
loop_
_entity.id
_entity.type
_entity.pdbx_description
1 polymer ?
#
loop_
_entity_poly.entity_id
_entity_poly.type
_entity_poly.pdbx_seq_one_letter_code
_entity_poly.pdbx_strand_id
1 'polypeptide(L)'
;MNDISIHPDEIDTSTDAAVEALLQQFEDRPTEGATDTAPAEDATTPGVEPEGTPEAPEPAPAEAVPDDLETEIEVDGQKHRVAVKDLKRLWGQEAALTRKAQETAAARKAAEDATSAMATRLDALVQRARSEYEPFAKVDLFMASREMDPTSFQALRQAMQKAEDNLRFVEREASAVMAEQQAQAQHAYRERAKAALEVLPTLIPEWSSDHYGTLRDYAVTSGFTADEFHNVTDPRLIQLVHKARAYDQAQAKAAAAVTTAKKVPTAPLRPSATAPTTTADTRATDALKRLRSTGSTDDAVAALMGRWAD
;
A
#
# COMPACT_ATOMS: atom_id res chain seq x y z
N MET A 1 37.76 -15.88 2.14
CA MET A 1 36.49 -15.98 1.42
C MET A 1 35.88 -17.33 1.71
N ASN A 2 34.90 -17.40 2.62
CA ASN A 2 34.06 -18.57 2.79
C ASN A 2 32.61 -18.11 2.54
N ASP A 3 32.04 -18.67 1.49
CA ASP A 3 30.70 -18.41 0.99
C ASP A 3 29.69 -19.10 1.91
N ILE A 4 28.96 -18.31 2.70
CA ILE A 4 27.76 -18.76 3.41
C ILE A 4 26.60 -18.34 2.52
N SER A 5 26.32 -19.18 1.53
CA SER A 5 25.09 -19.13 0.75
C SER A 5 23.91 -19.44 1.69
N ILE A 6 23.27 -18.39 2.19
CA ILE A 6 21.99 -18.47 2.88
C ILE A 6 20.93 -18.56 1.79
N HIS A 7 20.35 -19.74 1.63
CA HIS A 7 19.19 -19.97 0.79
C HIS A 7 18.01 -19.11 1.27
N PRO A 8 17.30 -18.40 0.36
CA PRO A 8 16.20 -17.49 0.72
C PRO A 8 14.86 -18.17 1.03
N ASP A 9 14.78 -19.51 1.02
CA ASP A 9 13.49 -20.23 1.06
C ASP A 9 12.94 -20.58 2.46
N GLU A 10 13.61 -20.21 3.56
CA GLU A 10 13.22 -20.70 4.90
C GLU A 10 12.48 -19.69 5.81
N ILE A 11 12.15 -18.48 5.33
CA ILE A 11 11.52 -17.44 6.17
C ILE A 11 10.00 -17.26 5.91
N ASP A 12 9.44 -17.85 4.85
CA ASP A 12 8.16 -17.36 4.29
C ASP A 12 6.89 -18.18 4.62
N THR A 13 6.96 -19.18 5.50
CA THR A 13 5.76 -19.98 5.85
C THR A 13 5.07 -19.56 7.16
N SER A 14 5.76 -18.78 8.01
CA SER A 14 5.23 -18.43 9.34
C SER A 14 4.33 -17.19 9.32
N THR A 15 4.52 -16.27 8.38
CA THR A 15 3.74 -15.02 8.25
C THR A 15 2.42 -15.26 7.54
N ASP A 16 2.42 -16.06 6.48
CA ASP A 16 1.23 -16.44 5.73
C ASP A 16 0.27 -17.27 6.60
N ALA A 17 0.81 -18.24 7.34
CA ALA A 17 0.04 -19.04 8.30
C ALA A 17 -0.56 -18.21 9.45
N ALA A 18 0.12 -17.14 9.89
CA ALA A 18 -0.37 -16.27 10.96
C ALA A 18 -1.53 -15.36 10.51
N VAL A 19 -1.56 -14.98 9.23
CA VAL A 19 -2.63 -14.17 8.65
C VAL A 19 -3.83 -15.05 8.30
N GLU A 20 -3.61 -16.25 7.77
CA GLU A 20 -4.66 -17.24 7.53
C GLU A 20 -5.37 -17.64 8.83
N ALA A 21 -4.61 -17.88 9.91
CA ALA A 21 -5.17 -18.14 11.23
C ALA A 21 -5.98 -16.96 11.79
N LEU A 22 -5.60 -15.72 11.47
CA LEU A 22 -6.30 -14.52 11.91
C LEU A 22 -7.61 -14.28 11.10
N LEU A 23 -7.59 -14.55 9.80
CA LEU A 23 -8.77 -14.50 8.93
C LEU A 23 -9.82 -15.53 9.36
N GLN A 24 -9.38 -16.76 9.66
CA GLN A 24 -10.26 -17.83 10.12
C GLN A 24 -10.88 -17.55 11.50
N GLN A 25 -10.18 -16.79 12.35
CA GLN A 25 -10.69 -16.34 13.64
C GLN A 25 -11.79 -15.25 13.53
N PHE A 26 -11.83 -14.51 12.41
CA PHE A 26 -12.85 -13.47 12.17
C PHE A 26 -14.15 -14.03 11.58
N GLU A 27 -14.13 -15.17 10.90
CA GLU A 27 -15.34 -15.82 10.36
C GLU A 27 -16.24 -16.43 11.45
N ASP A 28 -15.70 -16.73 12.63
CA ASP A 28 -16.38 -17.57 13.65
C ASP A 28 -16.93 -16.78 14.87
N ARG A 29 -17.00 -15.44 14.81
CA ARG A 29 -17.42 -14.63 15.95
C ARG A 29 -18.85 -14.07 15.80
N PRO A 30 -19.82 -14.47 16.65
CA PRO A 30 -21.11 -13.79 16.71
C PRO A 30 -20.96 -12.42 17.34
N THR A 31 -21.57 -11.42 16.70
CA THR A 31 -21.62 -10.02 17.15
C THR A 31 -22.53 -9.90 18.38
N GLU A 32 -21.95 -9.65 19.55
CA GLU A 32 -22.69 -9.20 20.73
C GLU A 32 -22.07 -7.91 21.30
N GLY A 33 -22.95 -6.98 21.68
CA GLY A 33 -22.71 -5.54 21.78
C GLY A 33 -21.71 -5.09 22.84
N ALA A 34 -20.99 -4.02 22.51
CA ALA A 34 -20.09 -3.31 23.42
C ALA A 34 -20.86 -2.18 24.14
N THR A 35 -21.00 -2.33 25.46
CA THR A 35 -21.48 -1.30 26.37
C THR A 35 -20.31 -0.40 26.78
N ASP A 36 -20.51 0.90 26.60
CA ASP A 36 -19.62 2.00 26.97
C ASP A 36 -19.48 2.13 28.50
N THR A 37 -18.24 2.19 29.01
CA THR A 37 -17.96 2.65 30.38
C THR A 37 -16.53 3.19 30.46
N ALA A 38 -16.40 4.51 30.48
CA ALA A 38 -15.16 5.24 30.76
C ALA A 38 -15.02 5.50 32.28
N PRO A 39 -13.87 5.25 32.91
CA PRO A 39 -13.56 5.78 34.23
C PRO A 39 -12.84 7.13 34.11
N ALA A 40 -13.33 8.11 34.87
CA ALA A 40 -12.63 9.35 35.19
C ALA A 40 -11.63 9.08 36.33
N GLU A 41 -10.38 9.54 36.17
CA GLU A 41 -9.47 9.71 37.30
C GLU A 41 -8.98 11.15 37.40
N ASP A 42 -9.11 11.63 38.63
CA ASP A 42 -8.74 12.90 39.21
C ASP A 42 -7.24 12.92 39.53
N ALA A 43 -6.56 14.02 39.20
CA ALA A 43 -5.16 14.23 39.59
C ALA A 43 -4.96 15.70 39.98
N THR A 44 -5.19 15.97 41.26
CA THR A 44 -4.81 17.20 41.94
C THR A 44 -3.28 17.34 41.99
N THR A 45 -2.73 18.45 41.50
CA THR A 45 -1.29 18.77 41.63
C THR A 45 -1.12 19.98 42.56
N PRO A 46 -0.14 19.99 43.50
CA PRO A 46 -0.03 21.03 44.53
C PRO A 46 0.60 22.32 44.00
N GLY A 47 0.18 23.44 44.60
CA GLY A 47 0.62 24.78 44.26
C GLY A 47 2.11 25.05 44.51
N VAL A 48 2.68 25.85 43.61
CA VAL A 48 3.98 26.51 43.77
C VAL A 48 3.72 28.01 43.59
N GLU A 49 3.90 28.77 44.67
CA GLU A 49 3.96 30.24 44.62
C GLU A 49 5.21 30.69 43.87
N PRO A 50 5.13 31.70 42.98
CA PRO A 50 6.29 32.48 42.60
C PRO A 50 6.33 33.81 43.35
N GLU A 51 7.44 34.03 44.04
CA GLU A 51 7.91 35.33 44.54
C GLU A 51 8.05 36.36 43.40
N GLY A 52 7.84 37.62 43.76
CA GLY A 52 7.65 38.75 42.85
C GLY A 52 8.84 39.14 41.96
N THR A 53 8.49 39.75 40.83
CA THR A 53 9.37 40.47 39.89
C THR A 53 8.51 41.54 39.19
N PRO A 54 9.05 42.75 38.88
CA PRO A 54 8.30 44.00 38.99
C PRO A 54 7.40 44.31 37.79
N GLU A 55 6.39 45.11 38.11
CA GLU A 55 5.31 45.62 37.28
C GLU A 55 5.82 46.39 36.04
N ALA A 56 5.58 45.81 34.86
CA ALA A 56 5.66 46.50 33.57
C ALA A 56 4.27 47.10 33.26
N PRO A 57 4.20 48.26 32.57
CA PRO A 57 2.96 49.04 32.47
C PRO A 57 1.87 48.25 31.72
N GLU A 58 0.67 48.22 32.32
CA GLU A 58 -0.55 47.68 31.72
C GLU A 58 -0.79 48.28 30.33
N PRO A 59 -0.97 47.47 29.27
CA PRO A 59 -1.60 47.96 28.06
C PRO A 59 -3.07 48.31 28.36
N ALA A 60 -3.50 49.48 27.91
CA ALA A 60 -4.87 49.97 28.06
C ALA A 60 -5.91 48.89 27.68
N PRO A 61 -7.06 48.82 28.40
CA PRO A 61 -8.07 47.82 28.14
C PRO A 61 -8.65 48.04 26.74
N ALA A 62 -8.39 47.10 25.83
CA ALA A 62 -9.14 47.01 24.59
C ALA A 62 -10.62 46.83 24.97
N GLU A 63 -11.49 47.70 24.48
CA GLU A 63 -12.94 47.60 24.68
C GLU A 63 -13.38 46.19 24.28
N ALA A 64 -13.76 45.39 25.28
CA ALA A 64 -14.23 44.03 25.07
C ALA A 64 -15.56 44.11 24.31
N VAL A 65 -15.54 43.75 23.02
CA VAL A 65 -16.76 43.56 22.23
C VAL A 65 -17.66 42.57 22.98
N PRO A 66 -18.93 42.91 23.26
CA PRO A 66 -19.81 42.05 24.04
C PRO A 66 -19.98 40.69 23.34
N ASP A 67 -19.85 39.61 24.10
CA ASP A 67 -19.78 38.24 23.58
C ASP A 67 -21.07 37.76 22.88
N ASP A 68 -22.19 38.46 23.11
CA ASP A 68 -23.50 38.20 22.51
C ASP A 68 -23.70 38.89 21.14
N LEU A 69 -22.70 39.62 20.63
CA LEU A 69 -22.79 40.22 19.31
C LEU A 69 -22.78 39.10 18.25
N GLU A 70 -23.84 39.02 17.46
CA GLU A 70 -23.95 38.07 16.36
C GLU A 70 -23.29 38.66 15.12
N THR A 71 -22.23 38.00 14.64
CA THR A 71 -21.50 38.39 13.43
C THR A 71 -21.80 37.40 12.31
N GLU A 72 -22.11 37.92 11.13
CA GLU A 72 -22.32 37.11 9.94
C GLU A 72 -20.95 36.76 9.33
N ILE A 73 -20.62 35.48 9.29
CA ILE A 73 -19.36 34.97 8.73
C ILE A 73 -19.68 34.02 7.60
N GLU A 74 -18.93 34.18 6.51
CA GLU A 74 -19.06 33.37 5.31
C GLU A 74 -18.05 32.21 5.38
N VAL A 75 -18.55 30.99 5.49
CA VAL A 75 -17.77 29.75 5.41
C VAL A 75 -18.31 28.97 4.22
N ASP A 76 -17.43 28.60 3.28
CA ASP A 76 -17.79 27.86 2.05
C ASP A 76 -18.95 28.47 1.23
N GLY A 77 -19.03 29.81 1.16
CA GLY A 77 -20.02 30.53 0.35
C GLY A 77 -21.44 30.54 0.94
N GLN A 78 -21.62 30.11 2.20
CA GLN A 78 -22.88 30.23 2.93
C GLN A 78 -22.68 31.17 4.13
N LYS A 79 -23.58 32.16 4.27
CA LYS A 79 -23.55 33.13 5.35
C LYS A 79 -24.19 32.54 6.59
N HIS A 80 -23.39 32.35 7.64
CA HIS A 80 -23.86 31.87 8.93
C HIS A 80 -23.75 32.99 9.97
N ARG A 81 -24.85 33.20 10.70
CA ARG A 81 -24.89 34.14 11.81
C ARG A 81 -24.44 33.42 13.08
N VAL A 82 -23.26 33.78 13.58
CA VAL A 82 -22.61 33.09 14.71
C VAL A 82 -22.30 34.13 15.79
N ALA A 83 -22.55 33.77 17.05
CA ALA A 83 -22.18 34.62 18.19
C ALA A 83 -20.65 34.73 18.33
N VAL A 84 -20.16 35.92 18.65
CA VAL A 84 -18.71 36.19 18.86
C VAL A 84 -18.07 35.25 19.89
N LYS A 85 -18.85 34.77 20.88
CA LYS A 85 -18.45 33.74 21.85
C LYS A 85 -18.00 32.42 21.20
N ASP A 86 -18.75 31.91 20.22
CA ASP A 86 -18.46 30.63 19.58
C ASP A 86 -17.25 30.72 18.66
N LEU A 87 -17.02 31.89 18.06
CA LEU A 87 -15.83 32.15 17.25
C LEU A 87 -14.56 32.23 18.09
N LYS A 88 -14.61 32.92 19.23
CA LYS A 88 -13.49 32.92 20.20
C LYS A 88 -13.19 31.50 20.70
N ARG A 89 -14.22 30.69 20.95
CA ARG A 89 -14.07 29.29 21.37
C ARG A 89 -13.45 28.42 20.26
N LEU A 90 -13.94 28.54 19.03
CA LEU A 90 -13.41 27.80 17.87
C LEU A 90 -11.97 28.22 17.56
N TRP A 91 -11.67 29.51 17.54
CA TRP A 91 -10.31 30.00 17.34
C TRP A 91 -9.36 29.55 18.46
N GLY A 92 -9.83 29.52 19.71
CA GLY A 92 -9.09 28.93 20.83
C GLY A 92 -8.82 27.43 20.66
N GLN A 93 -9.79 26.68 20.13
CA GLN A 93 -9.64 25.27 19.80
C GLN A 93 -8.68 25.06 18.64
N GLU A 94 -8.79 25.81 17.55
CA GLU A 94 -7.87 25.75 16.41
C GLU A 94 -6.44 26.13 16.81
N ALA A 95 -6.27 27.15 17.64
CA ALA A 95 -4.97 27.53 18.17
C ALA A 95 -4.38 26.44 19.07
N ALA A 96 -5.20 25.83 19.94
CA ALA A 96 -4.76 24.72 20.80
C ALA A 96 -4.43 23.46 19.97
N LEU A 97 -5.24 23.12 18.97
CA LEU A 97 -5.02 22.00 18.06
C LEU A 97 -3.78 22.22 17.21
N THR A 98 -3.54 23.44 16.73
CA THR A 98 -2.34 23.78 15.97
C THR A 98 -1.09 23.67 16.84
N ARG A 99 -1.13 24.19 18.08
CA ARG A 99 -0.01 24.02 19.04
C ARG A 99 0.24 22.54 19.34
N LYS A 100 -0.81 21.77 19.63
CA LYS A 100 -0.71 20.32 19.87
C LYS A 100 -0.19 19.57 18.63
N ALA A 101 -0.60 19.97 17.43
CA ALA A 101 -0.08 19.40 16.18
C ALA A 101 1.41 19.72 16.00
N GLN A 102 1.83 20.94 16.31
CA GLN A 102 3.24 21.34 16.29
C GLN A 102 4.06 20.58 17.33
N GLU A 103 3.56 20.46 18.56
CA GLU A 103 4.21 19.71 19.64
C GLU A 103 4.31 18.22 19.32
N THR A 104 3.24 17.60 18.79
CA THR A 104 3.27 16.19 18.40
C THR A 104 4.17 15.93 17.20
N ALA A 105 4.21 16.83 16.22
CA ALA A 105 5.16 16.76 15.11
C ALA A 105 6.61 16.92 15.60
N ALA A 106 6.87 17.88 16.50
CA ALA A 106 8.19 18.08 17.11
C ALA A 106 8.61 16.86 17.96
N ALA A 107 7.69 16.28 18.73
CA ALA A 107 7.94 15.08 19.53
C ALA A 107 8.24 13.86 18.65
N ARG A 108 7.50 13.67 17.56
CA ARG A 108 7.78 12.59 16.58
C ARG A 108 9.15 12.75 15.97
N LYS A 109 9.48 13.95 15.49
CA LYS A 109 10.79 14.25 14.92
C LYS A 109 11.91 14.02 15.94
N ALA A 110 11.73 14.49 17.18
CA ALA A 110 12.71 14.27 18.24
C ALA A 110 12.89 12.77 18.58
N ALA A 111 11.81 11.98 18.54
CA ALA A 111 11.88 10.54 18.73
C ALA A 111 12.60 9.83 17.56
N GLU A 112 12.32 10.21 16.31
CA GLU A 112 13.01 9.69 15.11
C GLU A 112 14.50 10.06 15.08
N ASP A 113 14.83 11.29 15.46
CA ASP A 113 16.22 11.75 15.60
C ASP A 113 16.92 10.98 16.74
N ALA A 114 16.22 10.70 17.85
CA ALA A 114 16.76 9.90 18.94
C ALA A 114 17.00 8.44 18.53
N THR A 115 16.05 7.79 17.85
CA THR A 115 16.21 6.39 17.42
C THR A 115 17.34 6.24 16.39
N SER A 116 17.41 7.13 15.40
CA SER A 116 18.49 7.13 14.41
C SER A 116 19.86 7.43 15.03
N ALA A 117 19.94 8.37 15.98
CA ALA A 117 21.16 8.63 16.74
C ALA A 117 21.58 7.43 17.60
N MET A 118 20.62 6.73 18.24
CA MET A 118 20.92 5.52 19.02
C MET A 118 21.44 4.39 18.13
N ALA A 119 20.83 4.15 16.96
CA ALA A 119 21.31 3.16 16.01
C ALA A 119 22.76 3.44 15.55
N THR A 120 23.05 4.71 15.23
CA THR A 120 24.40 5.15 14.85
C THR A 120 25.41 4.99 15.99
N ARG A 121 25.00 5.31 17.22
CA ARG A 121 25.84 5.14 18.41
C ARG A 121 26.12 3.67 18.71
N LEU A 122 25.13 2.79 18.56
CA LEU A 122 25.30 1.35 18.74
C LEU A 122 26.28 0.78 17.71
N ASP A 123 26.15 1.14 16.43
CA ASP A 123 27.12 0.71 15.41
C ASP A 123 28.53 1.23 15.74
N ALA A 124 28.67 2.50 16.12
CA ALA A 124 29.96 3.06 16.53
C ALA A 124 30.57 2.33 17.74
N LEU A 125 29.76 1.90 18.71
CA LEU A 125 30.21 1.10 19.85
C LEU A 125 30.68 -0.30 19.42
N VAL A 126 29.95 -0.96 18.52
CA VAL A 126 30.36 -2.25 17.95
C VAL A 126 31.68 -2.11 17.20
N GLN A 127 31.83 -1.09 16.34
CA GLN A 127 33.06 -0.84 15.59
C GLN A 127 34.24 -0.51 16.51
N ARG A 128 34.00 0.24 17.58
CA ARG A 128 35.03 0.53 18.59
C ARG A 128 35.46 -0.74 19.32
N ALA A 129 34.52 -1.56 19.77
CA ALA A 129 34.84 -2.82 20.44
C ALA A 129 35.60 -3.78 19.50
N ARG A 130 35.22 -3.83 18.21
CA ARG A 130 35.93 -4.58 17.17
C ARG A 130 37.37 -4.11 16.97
N SER A 131 37.59 -2.80 16.85
CA SER A 131 38.93 -2.25 16.66
C SER A 131 39.82 -2.43 17.91
N GLU A 132 39.24 -2.43 19.11
CA GLU A 132 39.97 -2.74 20.35
C GLU A 132 40.37 -4.22 20.44
N TYR A 133 39.54 -5.14 19.92
CA TYR A 133 39.83 -6.57 19.89
C TYR A 133 40.74 -7.00 18.72
N GLU A 134 40.72 -6.29 17.59
CA GLU A 134 41.50 -6.61 16.39
C GLU A 134 43.00 -6.89 16.64
N PRO A 135 43.76 -6.09 17.42
CA PRO A 135 45.16 -6.38 17.67
C PRO A 135 45.36 -7.70 18.44
N PHE A 136 44.45 -8.02 19.36
CA PHE A 136 44.49 -9.23 20.17
C PHE A 136 44.16 -10.48 19.36
N ALA A 137 43.24 -10.38 18.38
CA ALA A 137 42.90 -11.47 17.47
C ALA A 137 44.09 -11.95 16.61
N LYS A 138 45.09 -11.07 16.40
CA LYS A 138 46.29 -11.37 15.60
C LYS A 138 47.45 -11.92 16.43
N VAL A 139 47.34 -11.92 17.77
CA VAL A 139 48.40 -12.41 18.65
C VAL A 139 48.34 -13.93 18.72
N ASP A 140 49.45 -14.60 18.40
CA ASP A 140 49.62 -16.02 18.68
C ASP A 140 50.00 -16.22 20.15
N LEU A 141 49.03 -16.65 20.98
CA LEU A 141 49.24 -16.91 22.41
C LEU A 141 50.30 -17.98 22.66
N PHE A 142 50.50 -18.93 21.74
CA PHE A 142 51.49 -20.00 21.91
C PHE A 142 52.91 -19.44 21.81
N MET A 143 53.16 -18.58 20.82
CA MET A 143 54.43 -17.85 20.71
C MET A 143 54.63 -16.87 21.87
N ALA A 144 53.60 -16.08 22.22
CA ALA A 144 53.68 -15.14 23.32
C ALA A 144 53.98 -15.83 24.68
N SER A 145 53.48 -17.05 24.91
CA SER A 145 53.75 -17.81 26.13
C SER A 145 55.19 -18.27 26.29
N ARG A 146 55.94 -18.33 25.19
CA ARG A 146 57.35 -18.76 25.17
C ARG A 146 58.32 -17.59 25.20
N GLU A 147 57.93 -16.45 24.63
CA GLU A 147 58.79 -15.28 24.48
C GLU A 147 58.63 -14.26 25.63
N MET A 148 57.48 -14.20 26.31
CA MET A 148 57.21 -13.25 27.38
C MET A 148 57.42 -13.82 28.80
N ASP A 149 57.66 -12.93 29.76
CA ASP A 149 57.61 -13.23 31.19
C ASP A 149 56.20 -13.72 31.59
N PRO A 150 56.07 -14.75 32.46
CA PRO A 150 54.78 -15.22 32.97
C PRO A 150 53.82 -14.12 33.45
N THR A 151 54.32 -13.08 34.09
CA THR A 151 53.52 -11.96 34.60
C THR A 151 52.93 -11.10 33.47
N SER A 152 53.74 -10.80 32.46
CA SER A 152 53.32 -10.03 31.27
C SER A 152 52.34 -10.84 30.41
N PHE A 153 52.57 -12.15 30.29
CA PHE A 153 51.66 -13.05 29.59
C PHE A 153 50.30 -13.16 30.28
N GLN A 154 50.26 -13.21 31.61
CA GLN A 154 49.00 -13.19 32.36
C GLN A 154 48.24 -11.89 32.15
N ALA A 155 48.92 -10.74 32.19
CA ALA A 155 48.30 -9.43 31.92
C ALA A 155 47.73 -9.36 30.49
N LEU A 156 48.48 -9.85 29.50
CA LEU A 156 48.03 -9.93 28.10
C LEU A 156 46.77 -10.79 27.97
N ARG A 157 46.77 -12.01 28.56
CA ARG A 157 45.59 -12.89 28.53
C ARG A 157 44.37 -12.23 29.17
N GLN A 158 44.54 -11.56 30.30
CA GLN A 158 43.44 -10.83 30.96
C GLN A 158 42.92 -9.67 30.10
N ALA A 159 43.80 -8.91 29.46
CA ALA A 159 43.40 -7.83 28.55
C ALA A 159 42.62 -8.38 27.34
N MET A 160 43.09 -9.48 26.75
CA MET A 160 42.38 -10.15 25.64
C MET A 160 41.00 -10.65 26.05
N GLN A 161 40.91 -11.31 27.20
CA GLN A 161 39.63 -11.81 27.69
C GLN A 161 38.63 -10.67 27.94
N LYS A 162 39.08 -9.55 28.54
CA LYS A 162 38.25 -8.36 28.72
C LYS A 162 37.77 -7.76 27.40
N ALA A 163 38.66 -7.66 26.40
CA ALA A 163 38.31 -7.13 25.08
C ALA A 163 37.32 -8.05 24.34
N GLU A 164 37.51 -9.38 24.43
CA GLU A 164 36.60 -10.38 23.85
C GLU A 164 35.22 -10.37 24.53
N ASP A 165 35.19 -10.32 25.86
CA ASP A 165 33.95 -10.25 26.63
C ASP A 165 33.16 -8.97 26.33
N ASN A 166 33.86 -7.83 26.20
CA ASN A 166 33.27 -6.56 25.80
C ASN A 166 32.68 -6.63 24.38
N LEU A 167 33.45 -7.15 23.41
CA LEU A 167 32.98 -7.35 22.04
C LEU A 167 31.69 -8.18 22.01
N ARG A 168 31.71 -9.35 22.66
CA ARG A 168 30.55 -10.26 22.72
C ARG A 168 29.36 -9.64 23.44
N PHE A 169 29.60 -8.82 24.45
CA PHE A 169 28.52 -8.11 25.16
C PHE A 169 27.85 -7.09 24.23
N VAL A 170 28.62 -6.21 23.60
CA VAL A 170 28.10 -5.16 22.72
C VAL A 170 27.43 -5.74 21.48
N GLU A 171 27.99 -6.81 20.89
CA GLU A 171 27.37 -7.47 19.73
C GLU A 171 26.02 -8.13 20.10
N ARG A 172 25.93 -8.79 21.26
CA ARG A 172 24.67 -9.35 21.74
C ARG A 172 23.64 -8.27 21.98
N GLU A 173 24.02 -7.18 22.64
CA GLU A 173 23.11 -6.06 22.91
C GLU A 173 22.64 -5.39 21.62
N ALA A 174 23.54 -5.13 20.67
CA ALA A 174 23.18 -4.59 19.37
C ALA A 174 22.22 -5.51 18.60
N SER A 175 22.47 -6.83 18.59
CA SER A 175 21.59 -7.80 17.94
C SER A 175 20.22 -7.90 18.62
N ALA A 176 20.17 -7.81 19.96
CA ALA A 176 18.93 -7.83 20.73
C ALA A 176 18.08 -6.59 20.44
N VAL A 177 18.68 -5.41 20.39
CA VAL A 177 17.99 -4.15 20.04
C VAL A 177 17.43 -4.21 18.62
N MET A 178 18.20 -4.74 17.65
CA MET A 178 17.73 -4.89 16.27
C MET A 178 16.57 -5.89 16.17
N ALA A 179 16.65 -7.02 16.88
CA ALA A 179 15.57 -8.00 16.93
C ALA A 179 14.30 -7.42 17.57
N GLU A 180 14.44 -6.63 18.65
CA GLU A 180 13.32 -5.95 19.29
C GLU A 180 12.65 -4.94 18.35
N GLN A 181 13.44 -4.12 17.64
CA GLN A 181 12.90 -3.17 16.66
C GLN A 181 12.14 -3.89 15.54
N GLN A 182 12.67 -5.00 15.03
CA GLN A 182 11.99 -5.79 14.01
C GLN A 182 10.68 -6.41 14.54
N ALA A 183 10.68 -6.93 15.77
CA ALA A 183 9.48 -7.46 16.41
C ALA A 183 8.41 -6.37 16.63
N GLN A 184 8.82 -5.17 17.08
CA GLN A 184 7.92 -4.02 17.22
C GLN A 184 7.33 -3.58 15.88
N ALA A 185 8.14 -3.53 14.81
CA ALA A 185 7.68 -3.21 13.47
C ALA A 185 6.66 -4.24 12.95
N GLN A 186 6.92 -5.54 13.16
CA GLN A 186 5.98 -6.61 12.81
C GLN A 186 4.68 -6.53 13.62
N HIS A 187 4.76 -6.21 14.91
CA HIS A 187 3.59 -6.02 15.75
C HIS A 187 2.73 -4.85 15.25
N ALA A 188 3.35 -3.69 15.02
CA ALA A 188 2.67 -2.52 14.49
C ALA A 188 2.06 -2.78 13.10
N TYR A 189 2.74 -3.55 12.26
CA TYR A 189 2.20 -4.00 10.97
C TYR A 189 0.95 -4.87 11.14
N ARG A 190 0.98 -5.88 12.03
CA ARG A 190 -0.18 -6.75 12.31
C ARG A 190 -1.36 -5.97 12.87
N GLU A 191 -1.13 -4.98 13.74
CA GLU A 191 -2.20 -4.12 14.27
C GLU A 191 -2.83 -3.26 13.18
N ARG A 192 -2.01 -2.65 12.32
CA ARG A 192 -2.51 -1.91 11.15
C ARG A 192 -3.31 -2.82 10.22
N ALA A 193 -2.85 -4.05 10.00
CA ALA A 193 -3.52 -5.01 9.14
C ALA A 193 -4.89 -5.42 9.71
N LYS A 194 -4.97 -5.65 11.02
CA LYS A 194 -6.24 -5.88 11.73
C LYS A 194 -7.20 -4.70 11.58
N ALA A 195 -6.73 -3.49 11.85
CA ALA A 195 -7.53 -2.28 11.71
C ALA A 195 -8.01 -2.08 10.25
N ALA A 196 -7.17 -2.45 9.28
CA ALA A 196 -7.53 -2.40 7.88
C ALA A 196 -8.66 -3.40 7.54
N LEU A 197 -8.54 -4.64 8.00
CA LEU A 197 -9.53 -5.69 7.82
C LEU A 197 -10.89 -5.34 8.44
N GLU A 198 -10.93 -4.58 9.53
CA GLU A 198 -12.20 -4.08 10.10
C GLU A 198 -12.89 -3.04 9.20
N VAL A 199 -12.12 -2.21 8.50
CA VAL A 199 -12.66 -1.14 7.64
C VAL A 199 -12.98 -1.63 6.22
N LEU A 200 -12.22 -2.61 5.71
CA LEU A 200 -12.34 -3.13 4.34
C LEU A 200 -13.76 -3.58 3.94
N PRO A 201 -14.54 -4.29 4.78
CA PRO A 201 -15.92 -4.68 4.47
C PRO A 201 -16.85 -3.50 4.24
N THR A 202 -16.60 -2.35 4.88
CA THR A 202 -17.40 -1.13 4.67
C THR A 202 -17.12 -0.47 3.31
N LEU A 203 -15.91 -0.67 2.78
CA LEU A 203 -15.45 -0.07 1.52
C LEU A 203 -15.67 -1.00 0.32
N ILE A 204 -15.61 -2.31 0.53
CA ILE A 204 -15.73 -3.38 -0.47
C ILE A 204 -16.69 -4.44 0.10
N PRO A 205 -17.96 -4.45 -0.33
CA PRO A 205 -18.98 -5.37 0.19
C PRO A 205 -18.65 -6.86 -0.02
N GLU A 206 -17.84 -7.20 -1.02
CA GLU A 206 -17.44 -8.57 -1.40
C GLU A 206 -16.00 -8.89 -0.91
N TRP A 207 -15.59 -8.36 0.25
CA TRP A 207 -14.24 -8.59 0.76
C TRP A 207 -14.07 -10.02 1.28
N SER A 208 -13.12 -10.77 0.70
CA SER A 208 -12.73 -12.12 1.13
C SER A 208 -11.23 -12.34 0.93
N SER A 209 -10.68 -13.41 1.52
CA SER A 209 -9.29 -13.86 1.30
C SER A 209 -8.99 -14.11 -0.18
N ASP A 210 -9.92 -14.72 -0.91
CA ASP A 210 -9.82 -14.94 -2.36
C ASP A 210 -9.73 -13.61 -3.13
N HIS A 211 -10.50 -12.60 -2.72
CA HIS A 211 -10.47 -11.29 -3.36
C HIS A 211 -9.12 -10.62 -3.16
N TYR A 212 -8.51 -10.76 -1.98
CA TYR A 212 -7.14 -10.31 -1.72
C TYR A 212 -6.12 -10.99 -2.64
N GLY A 213 -6.22 -12.31 -2.83
CA GLY A 213 -5.36 -13.04 -3.77
C GLY A 213 -5.48 -12.51 -5.21
N THR A 214 -6.69 -12.26 -5.68
CA THR A 214 -6.89 -11.70 -7.03
C THR A 214 -6.42 -10.26 -7.19
N LEU A 215 -6.40 -9.47 -6.11
CA LEU A 215 -5.84 -8.12 -6.09
C LEU A 215 -4.32 -8.17 -6.13
N ARG A 216 -3.70 -9.09 -5.39
CA ARG A 216 -2.25 -9.35 -5.44
C ARG A 216 -1.82 -9.72 -6.85
N ASP A 217 -2.51 -10.66 -7.49
CA ASP A 217 -2.18 -11.09 -8.86
C ASP A 217 -2.28 -9.92 -9.85
N TYR A 218 -3.31 -9.08 -9.72
CA TYR A 218 -3.44 -7.87 -10.53
C TYR A 218 -2.31 -6.85 -10.26
N ALA A 219 -1.92 -6.65 -9.00
CA ALA A 219 -0.81 -5.77 -8.63
C ALA A 219 0.51 -6.26 -9.25
N VAL A 220 0.75 -7.58 -9.23
CA VAL A 220 1.92 -8.20 -9.87
C VAL A 220 1.90 -7.99 -11.39
N THR A 221 0.76 -8.17 -12.04
CA THR A 221 0.65 -7.87 -13.48
C THR A 221 0.83 -6.38 -13.82
N SER A 222 0.55 -5.50 -12.87
CA SER A 222 0.70 -4.04 -13.01
C SER A 222 2.12 -3.55 -12.74
N GLY A 223 3.03 -4.43 -12.30
CA GLY A 223 4.44 -4.13 -12.08
C GLY A 223 4.86 -3.93 -10.62
N PHE A 224 3.96 -4.17 -9.65
CA PHE A 224 4.33 -4.22 -8.23
C PHE A 224 4.89 -5.59 -7.88
N THR A 225 5.78 -5.66 -6.89
CA THR A 225 6.18 -6.94 -6.30
C THR A 225 5.11 -7.43 -5.31
N ALA A 226 5.07 -8.75 -5.07
CA ALA A 226 4.15 -9.33 -4.10
C ALA A 226 4.39 -8.77 -2.69
N ASP A 227 5.65 -8.56 -2.31
CA ASP A 227 6.05 -8.01 -1.00
C ASP A 227 5.63 -6.55 -0.83
N GLU A 228 5.77 -5.74 -1.87
CA GLU A 228 5.30 -4.35 -1.84
C GLU A 228 3.80 -4.29 -1.60
N PHE A 229 3.01 -5.11 -2.32
CA PHE A 229 1.57 -5.16 -2.12
C PHE A 229 1.19 -5.73 -0.75
N HIS A 230 1.93 -6.73 -0.24
CA HIS A 230 1.73 -7.27 1.10
C HIS A 230 1.92 -6.18 2.16
N ASN A 231 2.96 -5.36 2.03
CA ASN A 231 3.25 -4.26 2.97
C ASN A 231 2.22 -3.11 2.90
N VAL A 232 1.31 -3.07 1.91
CA VAL A 232 0.25 -2.06 1.83
C VAL A 232 -0.85 -2.38 2.85
N THR A 233 -0.77 -1.72 4.00
CA THR A 233 -1.75 -1.87 5.08
C THR A 233 -2.86 -0.81 5.09
N ASP A 234 -2.86 0.13 4.15
CA ASP A 234 -3.90 1.17 4.08
C ASP A 234 -5.15 0.67 3.31
N PRO A 235 -6.34 0.63 3.92
CA PRO A 235 -7.60 0.27 3.25
C PRO A 235 -7.90 1.08 1.99
N ARG A 236 -7.49 2.35 1.95
CA ARG A 236 -7.76 3.27 0.83
C ARG A 236 -6.98 2.86 -0.41
N LEU A 237 -5.74 2.40 -0.22
CA LEU A 237 -4.89 1.92 -1.32
C LEU A 237 -5.44 0.61 -1.87
N ILE A 238 -5.85 -0.31 -1.00
CA ILE A 238 -6.52 -1.56 -1.41
C ILE A 238 -7.79 -1.26 -2.21
N GLN A 239 -8.59 -0.28 -1.77
CA GLN A 239 -9.76 0.18 -2.51
C GLN A 239 -9.42 0.74 -3.90
N LEU A 240 -8.32 1.51 -4.02
CA LEU A 240 -7.88 2.05 -5.30
C LEU A 240 -7.47 0.94 -6.27
N VAL A 241 -6.70 -0.05 -5.78
CA VAL A 241 -6.30 -1.22 -6.59
C VAL A 241 -7.52 -2.00 -7.04
N HIS A 242 -8.50 -2.19 -6.16
CA HIS A 242 -9.77 -2.82 -6.53
C HIS A 242 -10.52 -2.06 -7.63
N LYS A 243 -10.61 -0.73 -7.53
CA LYS A 243 -11.24 0.11 -8.55
C LYS A 243 -10.49 0.05 -9.89
N ALA A 244 -9.16 0.07 -9.86
CA ALA A 244 -8.31 -0.05 -11.06
C ALA A 244 -8.54 -1.39 -11.76
N ARG A 245 -8.53 -2.50 -11.00
CA ARG A 245 -8.84 -3.84 -11.53
C ARG A 245 -10.23 -3.89 -12.15
N ALA A 246 -11.25 -3.37 -11.46
CA ALA A 246 -12.62 -3.35 -11.97
C ALA A 246 -12.75 -2.54 -13.27
N TYR A 247 -12.00 -1.43 -13.38
CA TYR A 247 -11.94 -0.60 -14.57
C TYR A 247 -11.32 -1.33 -15.77
N ASP A 248 -10.16 -1.97 -15.57
CA ASP A 248 -9.50 -2.72 -16.64
C ASP A 248 -10.34 -3.92 -17.12
N GLN A 249 -11.00 -4.60 -16.19
CA GLN A 249 -11.96 -5.65 -16.55
C GLN A 249 -13.14 -5.11 -17.34
N ALA A 250 -13.66 -3.93 -16.98
CA ALA A 250 -14.74 -3.29 -17.72
C ALA A 250 -14.30 -2.87 -19.14
N GLN A 251 -13.09 -2.33 -19.28
CA GLN A 251 -12.52 -2.01 -20.59
C GLN A 251 -12.29 -3.25 -21.45
N ALA A 252 -11.72 -4.32 -20.88
CA ALA A 252 -11.50 -5.58 -21.59
C ALA A 252 -12.82 -6.21 -22.05
N LYS A 253 -13.84 -6.20 -21.17
CA LYS A 253 -15.21 -6.65 -21.51
C LYS A 253 -15.84 -5.78 -22.60
N ALA A 254 -15.66 -4.46 -22.55
CA ALA A 254 -16.16 -3.55 -23.59
C ALA A 254 -15.47 -3.82 -24.94
N ALA A 255 -14.15 -4.01 -24.96
CA ALA A 255 -13.42 -4.37 -26.17
C ALA A 255 -13.86 -5.74 -26.73
N ALA A 256 -14.05 -6.74 -25.87
CA ALA A 256 -14.56 -8.05 -26.25
C ALA A 256 -16.01 -7.98 -26.79
N ALA A 257 -16.87 -7.14 -26.21
CA ALA A 257 -18.22 -6.93 -26.70
C ALA A 257 -18.24 -6.26 -28.09
N VAL A 258 -17.38 -5.26 -28.32
CA VAL A 258 -17.24 -4.61 -29.63
C VAL A 258 -16.73 -5.58 -30.70
N THR A 259 -15.73 -6.41 -30.38
CA THR A 259 -15.22 -7.42 -31.32
C THR A 259 -16.25 -8.50 -31.62
N THR A 260 -17.04 -8.93 -30.63
CA THR A 260 -18.11 -9.92 -30.81
C THR A 260 -19.28 -9.36 -31.62
N ALA A 261 -19.68 -8.10 -31.38
CA ALA A 261 -20.68 -7.40 -32.17
C ALA A 261 -20.26 -7.26 -33.65
N LYS A 262 -18.96 -7.03 -33.91
CA LYS A 262 -18.39 -7.00 -35.26
C LYS A 262 -18.33 -8.37 -35.94
N LYS A 263 -18.36 -9.44 -35.14
CA LYS A 263 -18.32 -10.84 -35.58
C LYS A 263 -19.71 -11.47 -35.68
N VAL A 264 -20.78 -10.73 -35.37
CA VAL A 264 -22.14 -11.16 -35.74
C VAL A 264 -22.14 -11.29 -37.26
N PRO A 265 -22.28 -12.51 -37.81
CA PRO A 265 -22.41 -12.65 -39.25
C PRO A 265 -23.65 -11.85 -39.63
N THR A 266 -23.51 -10.92 -40.56
CA THR A 266 -24.66 -10.31 -41.24
C THR A 266 -25.53 -11.47 -41.68
N ALA A 267 -26.62 -11.72 -40.96
CA ALA A 267 -27.56 -12.75 -41.33
C ALA A 267 -27.90 -12.47 -42.80
N PRO A 268 -27.70 -13.42 -43.73
CA PRO A 268 -27.99 -13.17 -45.12
C PRO A 268 -29.45 -12.77 -45.17
N LEU A 269 -29.69 -11.50 -45.51
CA LEU A 269 -31.01 -10.95 -45.75
C LEU A 269 -31.68 -11.96 -46.68
N ARG A 270 -32.73 -12.64 -46.20
CA ARG A 270 -33.51 -13.57 -47.02
C ARG A 270 -33.87 -12.81 -48.29
N PRO A 271 -33.57 -13.31 -49.50
CA PRO A 271 -33.92 -12.61 -50.72
C PRO A 271 -35.45 -12.51 -50.76
N SER A 272 -35.96 -11.35 -50.40
CA SER A 272 -37.36 -11.01 -50.60
C SER A 272 -37.55 -10.82 -52.10
N ALA A 273 -38.36 -11.70 -52.68
CA ALA A 273 -39.17 -11.50 -53.88
C ALA A 273 -38.53 -10.71 -55.05
N THR A 274 -38.21 -11.46 -56.10
CA THR A 274 -38.45 -11.10 -57.51
C THR A 274 -37.79 -9.81 -58.01
N ALA A 275 -36.52 -9.89 -58.40
CA ALA A 275 -36.04 -9.06 -59.50
C ALA A 275 -36.52 -9.71 -60.82
N PRO A 276 -37.22 -8.99 -61.72
CA PRO A 276 -37.60 -9.55 -63.01
C PRO A 276 -36.33 -9.63 -63.86
N THR A 277 -35.76 -10.84 -63.97
CA THR A 277 -34.77 -11.12 -65.00
C THR A 277 -35.48 -10.95 -66.34
N THR A 278 -35.04 -9.98 -67.13
CA THR A 278 -35.54 -9.75 -68.48
C THR A 278 -35.46 -11.06 -69.26
N THR A 279 -36.57 -11.50 -69.85
CA THR A 279 -36.68 -12.78 -70.56
C THR A 279 -35.74 -12.92 -71.78
N ALA A 280 -35.00 -11.86 -72.12
CA ALA A 280 -33.97 -11.87 -73.15
C ALA A 280 -32.69 -12.59 -72.68
N ASP A 281 -32.23 -12.34 -71.44
CA ASP A 281 -31.00 -12.93 -70.90
C ASP A 281 -31.09 -14.45 -70.72
N THR A 282 -32.26 -14.96 -70.36
CA THR A 282 -32.48 -16.41 -70.19
C THR A 282 -32.53 -17.14 -71.53
N ARG A 283 -33.11 -16.54 -72.57
CA ARG A 283 -33.16 -17.16 -73.91
C ARG A 283 -31.78 -17.19 -74.58
N ALA A 284 -30.99 -16.13 -74.45
CA ALA A 284 -29.65 -16.08 -75.01
C ALA A 284 -28.71 -17.11 -74.34
N THR A 285 -28.81 -17.26 -73.02
CA THR A 285 -28.01 -18.23 -72.26
C THR A 285 -28.40 -19.68 -72.53
N ASP A 286 -29.70 -19.96 -72.72
CA ASP A 286 -30.17 -21.30 -73.06
C ASP A 286 -29.85 -21.69 -74.52
N ALA A 287 -29.93 -20.74 -75.46
CA ALA A 287 -29.49 -20.96 -76.85
C ALA A 287 -27.98 -21.27 -76.91
N LEU A 288 -27.17 -20.58 -76.11
CA LEU A 288 -25.72 -20.83 -76.03
C LEU A 288 -25.39 -22.21 -75.43
N LYS A 289 -26.18 -22.67 -74.45
CA LYS A 289 -26.04 -24.03 -73.90
C LYS A 289 -26.39 -25.11 -74.93
N ARG A 290 -27.46 -24.91 -75.71
CA ARG A 290 -27.85 -25.84 -76.78
C ARG A 290 -26.77 -25.93 -77.85
N LEU A 291 -26.25 -24.80 -78.32
CA LEU A 291 -25.13 -24.76 -79.25
C LEU A 291 -23.92 -25.55 -78.74
N ARG A 292 -23.55 -25.41 -77.47
CA ARG A 292 -22.44 -26.19 -76.89
C ARG A 292 -22.69 -27.70 -76.90
N SER A 293 -23.94 -28.13 -76.82
CA SER A 293 -24.30 -29.55 -76.78
C SER A 293 -24.52 -30.16 -78.18
N THR A 294 -25.10 -29.41 -79.11
CA THR A 294 -25.51 -29.92 -80.43
C THR A 294 -24.54 -29.53 -81.54
N GLY A 295 -23.82 -28.41 -81.39
CA GLY A 295 -22.92 -27.87 -82.43
C GLY A 295 -23.61 -27.48 -83.73
N SER A 296 -24.95 -27.41 -83.74
CA SER A 296 -25.73 -27.13 -84.95
C SER A 296 -25.57 -25.67 -85.40
N THR A 297 -25.54 -25.45 -86.71
CA THR A 297 -25.50 -24.11 -87.30
C THR A 297 -26.75 -23.31 -86.98
N ASP A 298 -27.90 -23.98 -86.80
CA ASP A 298 -29.18 -23.32 -86.50
C ASP A 298 -29.21 -22.78 -85.05
N ASP A 299 -28.67 -23.56 -84.11
CA ASP A 299 -28.51 -23.13 -82.72
C ASP A 299 -27.47 -22.00 -82.57
N ALA A 300 -26.48 -21.94 -83.47
CA ALA A 300 -25.51 -20.85 -83.51
C ALA A 300 -26.16 -19.53 -83.94
N VAL A 301 -27.07 -19.58 -84.92
CA VAL A 301 -27.85 -18.41 -85.36
C VAL A 301 -28.82 -17.98 -84.27
N ALA A 302 -29.49 -18.91 -83.59
CA ALA A 302 -30.39 -18.59 -82.47
C ALA A 302 -29.65 -17.91 -81.30
N ALA A 303 -28.46 -18.42 -80.93
CA ALA A 303 -27.62 -17.81 -79.90
C ALA A 303 -27.11 -16.43 -80.29
N LEU A 304 -26.78 -16.23 -81.58
CA LEU A 304 -26.37 -14.93 -82.09
C LEU A 304 -27.55 -13.94 -82.04
N MET A 305 -28.69 -14.29 -82.62
CA MET A 305 -29.86 -13.40 -82.67
C MET A 305 -30.41 -13.05 -81.28
N GLY A 306 -30.36 -13.99 -80.33
CA GLY A 306 -30.76 -13.75 -78.94
C GLY A 306 -29.88 -12.72 -78.22
N ARG A 307 -28.63 -12.53 -78.66
CA ARG A 307 -27.70 -11.52 -78.12
C ARG A 307 -27.94 -10.11 -78.68
N TRP A 308 -28.62 -9.97 -79.81
CA TRP A 308 -28.87 -8.68 -80.47
C TRP A 308 -30.33 -8.19 -80.36
N ALA A 309 -31.19 -8.93 -79.65
CA ALA A 309 -32.61 -8.60 -79.47
C ALA A 309 -32.88 -7.74 -78.22
N ASP A 310 -31.93 -6.88 -77.84
CA ASP A 310 -32.02 -5.89 -76.76
C ASP A 310 -32.38 -4.51 -77.33
#